data_AF-A0A9X3Z0D7-F1
#
_entry.id   AF-A0A9X3Z0D7-F1
#
_cell.length_a   1.000
_cell.length_b   1.000
_cell.length_c   1.000
_cell.angle_alpha   90.00
_cell.angle_beta   90.00
_cell.angle_gamma   90.00
#
_symmetry.space_group_name_H-M   'P 1'
#
loop_
_entity.id
_entity.type
_entity.pdbx_description
1 polymer ?
#
loop_
_entity_poly.entity_id
_entity_poly.type
_entity_poly.pdbx_seq_one_letter_code
_entity_poly.pdbx_strand_id
1 'polypeptide(L)'
;MDASHPDADWRPADCPPLAWPVLVDDDARLQWYRQVCTAYAALLGDDAAQAASLQAVLACQARLGCALPPLLARYHCEVGSLALAETLCALGDTAPSIEPLQQAYPSIDEIEASAEEHALIPSLIVFGDYLGNGNLWCFHRDSGAVYYFDHDDGAMLTRLFDSVAGYLDALMLLCLGEIHDDDAAAQALLEARLGTQTVRKWRY
;
A
#
# COMPACT_ATOMS: atom_id res chain seq x y z
N MET A 1 6.57 28.35 -23.88
CA MET A 1 5.48 27.39 -24.12
C MET A 1 6.03 26.37 -25.08
N ASP A 2 6.69 25.36 -24.52
CA ASP A 2 7.05 24.16 -25.25
C ASP A 2 7.10 23.04 -24.21
N ALA A 3 6.01 22.29 -24.13
CA ALA A 3 5.90 21.08 -23.32
C ALA A 3 5.50 19.98 -24.29
N SER A 4 6.41 19.66 -25.20
CA SER A 4 6.40 18.41 -25.93
C SER A 4 6.52 17.28 -24.89
N HIS A 5 5.40 16.63 -24.60
CA HIS A 5 5.38 15.34 -23.91
C HIS A 5 6.36 14.39 -24.63
N PRO A 6 7.28 13.73 -23.92
CA PRO A 6 8.01 12.61 -24.53
C PRO A 6 6.99 11.56 -24.98
N ASP A 7 7.23 10.99 -26.16
CA ASP A 7 6.38 10.02 -26.85
C ASP A 7 5.71 9.01 -25.91
N ALA A 8 4.47 8.65 -26.24
CA ALA A 8 3.65 7.62 -25.59
C ALA A 8 4.22 6.18 -25.67
N ASP A 9 5.52 6.04 -25.95
CA ASP A 9 6.23 4.78 -26.25
C ASP A 9 6.93 4.18 -25.02
N TRP A 10 6.84 4.82 -23.86
CA TRP A 10 7.40 4.29 -22.61
C TRP A 10 6.47 3.27 -21.94
N ARG A 11 5.15 3.35 -22.19
CA ARG A 11 4.17 2.49 -21.52
C ARG A 11 4.26 1.05 -22.06
N PRO A 12 4.36 0.03 -21.19
CA PRO A 12 4.32 -1.36 -21.62
C PRO A 12 3.03 -1.69 -22.38
N ALA A 13 3.12 -2.61 -23.35
CA ALA A 13 1.99 -3.00 -24.19
C ALA A 13 0.82 -3.64 -23.41
N ASP A 14 1.10 -4.20 -22.23
CA ASP A 14 0.13 -4.79 -21.31
C ASP A 14 -0.26 -3.86 -20.15
N CYS A 15 0.06 -2.58 -20.24
CA CYS A 15 -0.37 -1.56 -19.28
C CYS A 15 -1.91 -1.57 -19.15
N PRO A 16 -2.45 -1.77 -17.93
CA PRO A 16 -3.89 -1.78 -17.72
C PRO A 16 -4.51 -0.40 -17.97
N PRO A 17 -5.78 -0.33 -18.41
CA PRO A 17 -6.49 0.94 -18.48
C PRO A 17 -6.72 1.51 -17.07
N LEU A 18 -6.88 2.84 -16.96
CA LEU A 18 -7.35 3.49 -15.74
C LEU A 18 -8.84 3.18 -15.51
N ALA A 19 -9.10 2.01 -14.92
CA ALA A 19 -10.42 1.55 -14.56
C ALA A 19 -10.32 0.54 -13.41
N TRP A 20 -11.39 0.39 -12.63
CA TRP A 20 -11.49 -0.69 -11.65
C TRP A 20 -11.71 -2.04 -12.36
N PRO A 21 -10.79 -3.01 -12.25
CA PRO A 21 -10.92 -4.28 -12.96
C PRO A 21 -11.92 -5.23 -12.27
N VAL A 22 -12.40 -6.23 -13.02
CA VAL A 22 -13.16 -7.34 -12.43
C VAL A 22 -12.16 -8.37 -11.89
N LEU A 23 -11.97 -8.38 -10.57
CA LEU A 23 -11.05 -9.29 -9.87
C LEU A 23 -11.84 -10.47 -9.30
N VAL A 24 -11.86 -11.58 -10.02
CA VAL A 24 -12.65 -12.78 -9.66
C VAL A 24 -12.03 -13.59 -8.52
N ASP A 25 -10.71 -13.52 -8.35
CA ASP A 25 -9.93 -14.19 -7.33
C ASP A 25 -8.58 -13.48 -7.11
N ASP A 26 -7.77 -14.01 -6.19
CA ASP A 26 -6.45 -13.47 -5.87
C ASP A 26 -5.42 -13.65 -6.99
N ASP A 27 -5.58 -14.65 -7.85
CA ASP A 27 -4.66 -14.89 -8.97
C ASP A 27 -4.84 -13.82 -10.05
N ALA A 28 -6.10 -13.50 -10.40
CA ALA A 28 -6.45 -12.40 -11.28
C ALA A 28 -5.98 -11.06 -10.72
N ARG A 29 -6.10 -10.86 -9.39
CA ARG A 29 -5.62 -9.68 -8.69
C ARG A 29 -4.11 -9.54 -8.77
N LEU A 30 -3.35 -10.58 -8.45
CA LEU A 30 -1.87 -10.55 -8.51
C LEU A 30 -1.36 -10.40 -9.95
N GLN A 31 -2.07 -10.95 -10.94
CA GLN A 31 -1.77 -10.68 -12.34
C GLN A 31 -1.93 -9.19 -12.67
N TRP A 32 -3.05 -8.58 -12.28
CA TRP A 32 -3.27 -7.16 -12.50
C TRP A 32 -2.23 -6.29 -11.78
N TYR A 33 -1.90 -6.63 -10.53
CA TYR A 33 -0.85 -5.96 -9.77
C TYR A 33 0.49 -5.98 -10.49
N ARG A 34 0.91 -7.14 -11.02
CA ARG A 34 2.14 -7.22 -11.82
C ARG A 34 2.14 -6.26 -13.00
N GLN A 35 1.03 -6.20 -13.75
CA GLN A 35 0.92 -5.31 -14.91
C GLN A 35 1.00 -3.83 -14.50
N VAL A 36 0.30 -3.43 -13.43
CA VAL A 36 0.36 -2.07 -12.90
C VAL A 36 1.76 -1.73 -12.40
N CYS A 37 2.37 -2.59 -11.58
CA CYS A 37 3.70 -2.37 -11.03
C CYS A 37 4.79 -2.31 -12.11
N THR A 38 4.71 -3.14 -13.15
CA THR A 38 5.62 -3.07 -14.30
C THR A 38 5.48 -1.75 -15.07
N ALA A 39 4.23 -1.31 -15.31
CA ALA A 39 4.00 -0.01 -15.92
C ALA A 39 4.48 1.15 -15.04
N TYR A 40 4.28 1.07 -13.72
CA TYR A 40 4.72 2.11 -12.80
C TYR A 40 6.25 2.18 -12.69
N ALA A 41 6.95 1.04 -12.63
CA ALA A 41 8.41 1.02 -12.67
C ALA A 41 8.95 1.63 -13.97
N ALA A 42 8.32 1.35 -15.11
CA ALA A 42 8.66 1.96 -16.40
C ALA A 42 8.47 3.49 -16.40
N LEU A 43 7.43 4.00 -15.72
CA LEU A 43 7.22 5.44 -15.54
C LEU A 43 8.37 6.08 -14.76
N LEU A 44 8.82 5.42 -13.68
CA LEU A 44 9.91 5.90 -12.83
C LEU A 44 11.30 5.73 -13.47
N GLY A 45 11.41 4.94 -14.55
CA GLY A 45 12.69 4.54 -15.12
C GLY A 45 13.46 3.54 -14.26
N ASP A 46 12.74 2.81 -13.39
CA ASP A 46 13.29 1.81 -12.48
C ASP A 46 13.26 0.40 -13.09
N ASP A 47 14.14 -0.46 -12.56
CA ASP A 47 14.15 -1.88 -12.89
C ASP A 47 12.94 -2.61 -12.29
N ALA A 48 12.58 -3.73 -12.91
CA ALA A 48 11.54 -4.61 -12.37
C ALA A 48 11.93 -5.10 -10.97
N ALA A 49 10.98 -5.01 -10.03
CA ALA A 49 11.20 -5.43 -8.66
C ALA A 49 11.52 -6.93 -8.57
N GLN A 50 12.31 -7.28 -7.55
CA GLN A 50 12.66 -8.67 -7.29
C GLN A 50 11.68 -9.30 -6.30
N ALA A 51 10.95 -10.29 -6.77
CA ALA A 51 10.09 -11.13 -5.93
C ALA A 51 10.88 -11.79 -4.79
N ALA A 52 10.31 -11.75 -3.59
CA ALA A 52 10.86 -12.37 -2.39
C ALA A 52 10.65 -13.89 -2.38
N SER A 53 11.55 -14.61 -1.71
CA SER A 53 11.36 -16.05 -1.50
C SER A 53 10.27 -16.31 -0.43
N LEU A 54 9.61 -17.47 -0.53
CA LEU A 54 8.72 -17.95 0.53
C LEU A 54 9.44 -18.01 1.89
N GLN A 55 10.73 -18.32 1.92
CA GLN A 55 11.51 -18.35 3.15
C GLN A 55 11.64 -16.97 3.79
N ALA A 56 11.76 -15.90 3.00
CA ALA A 56 11.77 -14.53 3.51
C ALA A 56 10.42 -14.16 4.15
N VAL A 57 9.31 -14.58 3.54
CA VAL A 57 7.97 -14.40 4.12
C VAL A 57 7.84 -15.16 5.44
N LEU A 58 8.24 -16.43 5.48
CA LEU A 58 8.18 -17.25 6.69
C LEU A 58 9.06 -16.67 7.81
N ALA A 59 10.26 -16.18 7.47
CA ALA A 59 11.15 -15.52 8.42
C ALA A 59 10.53 -14.23 8.98
N CYS A 60 9.93 -13.40 8.13
CA CYS A 60 9.21 -12.20 8.54
C CYS A 60 8.06 -12.54 9.51
N GLN A 61 7.21 -13.51 9.18
CA GLN A 61 6.11 -13.94 10.06
C GLN A 61 6.62 -14.49 11.40
N ALA A 62 7.72 -15.25 11.40
CA ALA A 62 8.33 -15.74 12.62
C ALA A 62 8.87 -14.60 13.49
N ARG A 63 9.50 -13.58 12.88
CA ARG A 63 9.97 -12.36 13.56
C ARG A 63 8.81 -11.57 14.19
N LEU A 64 7.70 -11.42 13.46
CA LEU A 64 6.52 -10.70 13.92
C LEU A 64 5.70 -11.47 14.98
N GLY A 65 5.82 -12.80 15.00
CA GLY A 65 4.97 -13.67 15.82
C GLY A 65 3.52 -13.74 15.35
N CYS A 66 3.24 -13.41 14.08
CA CYS A 66 1.93 -13.53 13.45
C CYS A 66 2.06 -13.80 11.95
N ALA A 67 0.99 -14.29 11.32
CA ALA A 67 0.94 -14.42 9.87
C ALA A 67 0.81 -13.04 9.20
N LEU A 68 1.36 -12.91 8.01
CA LEU A 68 1.01 -11.81 7.11
C LEU A 68 -0.37 -12.11 6.51
N PRO A 69 -1.17 -11.07 6.17
CA PRO A 69 -2.35 -11.25 5.35
C PRO A 69 -2.01 -12.06 4.08
N PRO A 70 -2.78 -13.10 3.72
CA PRO A 70 -2.39 -14.04 2.66
C PRO A 70 -2.03 -13.39 1.34
N LEU A 71 -2.79 -12.38 0.91
CA LEU A 71 -2.50 -11.65 -0.31
C LEU A 71 -1.22 -10.82 -0.21
N LEU A 72 -0.91 -10.22 0.94
CA LEU A 72 0.34 -9.47 1.14
C LEU A 72 1.55 -10.39 1.05
N ALA A 73 1.48 -11.57 1.68
CA ALA A 73 2.51 -12.60 1.58
C ALA A 73 2.75 -12.99 0.12
N ARG A 74 1.67 -13.26 -0.63
CA ARG A 74 1.76 -13.59 -2.06
C ARG A 74 2.27 -12.43 -2.90
N TYR A 75 1.85 -11.20 -2.61
CA TYR A 75 2.33 -10.00 -3.29
C TYR A 75 3.85 -9.90 -3.23
N HIS A 76 4.46 -10.09 -2.05
CA HIS A 76 5.92 -10.08 -1.95
C HIS A 76 6.58 -11.20 -2.75
N CYS A 77 5.96 -12.39 -2.82
CA CYS A 77 6.51 -13.53 -3.56
C CYS A 77 6.29 -13.49 -5.08
N GLU A 78 5.30 -12.75 -5.57
CA GLU A 78 4.92 -12.76 -6.98
C GLU A 78 5.14 -11.42 -7.68
N VAL A 79 5.08 -10.30 -6.95
CA VAL A 79 5.19 -8.93 -7.48
C VAL A 79 6.43 -8.23 -6.94
N GLY A 80 6.55 -8.10 -5.62
CA GLY A 80 7.74 -7.60 -4.94
C GLY A 80 8.02 -6.09 -5.04
N SER A 81 7.26 -5.32 -5.84
CA SER A 81 7.44 -3.86 -5.95
C SER A 81 7.12 -3.15 -4.63
N LEU A 82 8.03 -2.29 -4.18
CA LEU A 82 7.87 -1.52 -2.94
C LEU A 82 7.63 -0.04 -3.20
N ALA A 83 8.29 0.55 -4.21
CA ALA A 83 8.04 1.91 -4.64
C ALA A 83 6.83 1.94 -5.59
N LEU A 84 5.71 2.45 -5.08
CA LEU A 84 4.44 2.66 -5.81
C LEU A 84 4.04 4.14 -5.67
N ALA A 85 2.77 4.49 -5.87
CA ALA A 85 2.26 5.81 -5.48
C ALA A 85 2.48 6.10 -3.97
N GLU A 86 2.70 5.03 -3.20
CA GLU A 86 3.17 5.03 -1.81
C GLU A 86 4.23 3.94 -1.63
N THR A 87 4.88 3.87 -0.46
CA THR A 87 5.95 2.87 -0.24
C THR A 87 5.42 1.68 0.56
N LEU A 88 5.54 0.46 0.03
CA LEU A 88 5.33 -0.76 0.81
C LEU A 88 6.62 -1.12 1.57
N CYS A 89 6.46 -1.66 2.77
CA CYS A 89 7.60 -2.05 3.60
C CYS A 89 8.22 -3.38 3.13
N ALA A 90 9.54 -3.52 3.31
CA ALA A 90 10.27 -4.74 3.03
C ALA A 90 10.03 -5.83 4.11
N LEU A 91 10.14 -7.10 3.72
CA LEU A 91 10.04 -8.25 4.65
C LEU A 91 11.20 -8.35 5.64
N GLY A 92 12.38 -7.86 5.23
CA GLY A 92 13.62 -7.91 6.01
C GLY A 92 13.73 -6.79 7.03
N ASP A 93 14.96 -6.57 7.52
CA ASP A 93 15.26 -5.57 8.55
C ASP A 93 15.74 -4.23 7.94
N THR A 94 15.63 -4.08 6.62
CA THR A 94 15.97 -2.84 5.92
C THR A 94 14.76 -1.92 5.93
N ALA A 95 14.90 -0.74 6.55
CA ALA A 95 13.84 0.26 6.60
C ALA A 95 13.51 0.81 5.19
N PRO A 96 12.22 1.08 4.89
CA PRO A 96 11.06 0.78 5.75
C PRO A 96 10.76 -0.73 5.78
N SER A 97 10.65 -1.30 6.98
CA SER A 97 10.48 -2.75 7.22
C SER A 97 9.12 -3.08 7.81
N ILE A 98 8.58 -4.25 7.48
CA ILE A 98 7.33 -4.73 8.09
C ILE A 98 7.62 -5.07 9.56
N GLU A 99 7.00 -4.33 10.46
CA GLU A 99 7.27 -4.40 11.90
C GLU A 99 6.10 -3.89 12.76
N PRO A 100 6.04 -4.22 14.05
CA PRO A 100 5.04 -3.66 14.96
C PRO A 100 5.04 -2.12 14.97
N LEU A 101 3.87 -1.50 15.06
CA LEU A 101 3.73 -0.04 15.07
C LEU A 101 4.58 0.64 16.15
N GLN A 102 4.68 0.06 17.34
CA GLN A 102 5.52 0.59 18.43
C GLN A 102 7.03 0.58 18.12
N GLN A 103 7.47 -0.28 17.21
CA GLN A 103 8.87 -0.32 16.77
C GLN A 103 9.13 0.70 15.66
N ALA A 104 8.19 0.79 14.71
CA ALA A 104 8.26 1.78 13.62
C ALA A 104 8.13 3.22 14.12
N TYR A 105 7.34 3.43 15.18
CA TYR A 105 7.12 4.74 15.79
C TYR A 105 7.33 4.69 17.31
N PRO A 106 8.60 4.75 17.80
CA PRO A 106 8.91 4.59 19.23
C PRO A 106 8.29 5.63 20.16
N SER A 107 7.99 6.83 19.64
CA SER A 107 7.38 7.92 20.41
C SER A 107 5.84 7.88 20.41
N ILE A 108 5.23 6.75 20.01
CA ILE A 108 3.76 6.66 19.89
C ILE A 108 3.03 6.86 21.22
N ASP A 109 3.68 6.50 22.34
CA ASP A 109 3.13 6.70 23.68
C ASP A 109 3.07 8.19 24.09
N GLU A 110 3.74 9.08 23.35
CA GLU A 110 3.70 10.54 23.58
C GLU A 110 2.55 11.21 22.81
N ILE A 111 1.91 10.50 21.87
CA ILE A 111 0.78 11.01 21.10
C ILE A 111 -0.49 10.90 21.94
N GLU A 112 -1.28 11.98 22.00
CA GLU A 112 -2.59 11.94 22.64
C GLU A 112 -3.55 11.05 21.84
N ALA A 113 -3.93 9.90 22.41
CA ALA A 113 -4.89 9.00 21.80
C ALA A 113 -5.96 8.55 22.80
N SER A 114 -7.11 8.10 22.28
CA SER A 114 -8.14 7.51 23.12
C SER A 114 -7.69 6.16 23.69
N ALA A 115 -8.35 5.72 24.78
CA ALA A 115 -8.09 4.40 25.37
C ALA A 115 -8.34 3.25 24.37
N GLU A 116 -9.29 3.43 23.45
CA GLU A 116 -9.60 2.45 22.40
C GLU A 116 -8.44 2.36 21.39
N GLU A 117 -7.89 3.49 20.97
CA GLU A 117 -6.73 3.54 20.06
C GLU A 117 -5.48 2.96 20.71
N HIS A 118 -5.18 3.33 21.96
CA HIS A 118 -4.06 2.73 22.70
C HIS A 118 -4.18 1.21 22.82
N ALA A 119 -5.39 0.69 22.99
CA ALA A 119 -5.63 -0.76 23.05
C ALA A 119 -5.38 -1.47 21.71
N LEU A 120 -5.49 -0.75 20.58
CA LEU A 120 -5.23 -1.30 19.25
C LEU A 120 -3.74 -1.41 18.92
N ILE A 121 -2.92 -0.47 19.39
CA ILE A 121 -1.49 -0.34 19.05
C ILE A 121 -0.72 -1.69 19.08
N PRO A 122 -0.81 -2.53 20.13
CA PRO A 122 -0.03 -3.78 20.20
C PRO A 122 -0.42 -4.81 19.13
N SER A 123 -1.56 -4.63 18.48
CA SER A 123 -2.09 -5.52 17.43
C SER A 123 -1.80 -5.02 16.02
N LEU A 124 -1.21 -3.84 15.87
CA LEU A 124 -0.95 -3.21 14.58
C LEU A 124 0.48 -3.48 14.08
N ILE A 125 0.56 -3.95 12.84
CA ILE A 125 1.80 -4.21 12.13
C ILE A 125 1.88 -3.27 10.93
N VAL A 126 2.93 -2.45 10.87
CA VAL A 126 3.22 -1.54 9.77
C VAL A 126 3.61 -2.36 8.55
N PHE A 127 3.04 -2.00 7.40
CA PHE A 127 3.34 -2.63 6.11
C PHE A 127 3.43 -1.64 4.95
N GLY A 128 3.14 -0.36 5.20
CA GLY A 128 3.36 0.72 4.24
C GLY A 128 3.74 2.02 4.94
N ASP A 129 4.50 2.83 4.23
CA ASP A 129 4.93 4.16 4.61
C ASP A 129 4.22 5.18 3.70
N TYR A 130 3.56 6.16 4.32
CA TYR A 130 2.81 7.18 3.60
C TYR A 130 3.74 8.35 3.25
N LEU A 131 4.29 8.30 2.03
CA LEU A 131 5.06 9.38 1.41
C LEU A 131 6.26 9.90 2.25
N GLY A 132 6.78 9.09 3.18
CA GLY A 132 7.89 9.44 4.07
C GLY A 132 7.59 10.54 5.07
N ASN A 133 6.32 10.88 5.31
CA ASN A 133 5.94 12.00 6.18
C ASN A 133 5.76 11.61 7.66
N GLY A 134 5.85 10.32 7.99
CA GLY A 134 5.65 9.80 9.34
C GLY A 134 4.31 9.11 9.57
N ASN A 135 3.34 9.27 8.64
CA ASN A 135 2.10 8.50 8.65
C ASN A 135 2.35 7.10 8.07
N LEU A 136 1.63 6.12 8.61
CA LEU A 136 1.92 4.70 8.36
C LEU A 136 0.65 3.92 8.04
N TRP A 137 0.80 2.88 7.22
CA TRP A 137 -0.23 1.89 6.99
C TRP A 137 0.01 0.66 7.84
N CYS A 138 -0.99 0.32 8.64
CA CYS A 138 -0.96 -0.79 9.56
C CYS A 138 -2.04 -1.81 9.23
N PHE A 139 -1.72 -3.10 9.25
CA PHE A 139 -2.75 -4.13 9.33
C PHE A 139 -2.89 -4.63 10.77
N HIS A 140 -4.11 -4.95 11.17
CA HIS A 140 -4.37 -5.62 12.43
C HIS A 140 -4.03 -7.11 12.32
N ARG A 141 -3.19 -7.63 13.20
CA ARG A 141 -2.64 -8.99 13.10
C ARG A 141 -3.68 -10.12 13.02
N ASP A 142 -4.79 -9.98 13.72
CA ASP A 142 -5.82 -11.05 13.75
C ASP A 142 -6.90 -10.89 12.68
N SER A 143 -7.37 -9.66 12.42
CA SER A 143 -8.49 -9.41 11.50
C SER A 143 -8.03 -9.09 10.07
N GLY A 144 -6.78 -8.66 9.87
CA GLY A 144 -6.27 -8.18 8.59
C GLY A 144 -6.83 -6.82 8.14
N ALA A 145 -7.66 -6.16 8.97
CA ALA A 145 -8.18 -4.82 8.70
C ALA A 145 -7.04 -3.80 8.66
N VAL A 146 -7.15 -2.80 7.79
CA VAL A 146 -6.12 -1.80 7.57
C VAL A 146 -6.51 -0.49 8.24
N TYR A 147 -5.54 0.04 8.99
CA TYR A 147 -5.60 1.29 9.69
C TYR A 147 -4.57 2.25 9.10
N TYR A 148 -4.99 3.50 8.95
CA TYR A 148 -4.11 4.63 8.75
C TYR A 148 -3.69 5.16 10.12
N PHE A 149 -2.39 5.18 10.36
CA PHE A 149 -1.79 5.84 11.52
C PHE A 149 -1.41 7.26 11.11
N ASP A 150 -2.04 8.22 11.78
CA ASP A 150 -1.83 9.65 11.61
C ASP A 150 -1.16 10.21 12.87
N HIS A 151 0.06 10.72 12.72
CA HIS A 151 0.81 11.29 13.85
C HIS A 151 0.58 12.80 14.02
N ASP A 152 -0.09 13.46 13.08
CA ASP A 152 -0.16 14.92 12.98
C ASP A 152 -1.49 15.49 13.49
N ASP A 153 -2.63 14.98 12.99
CA ASP A 153 -3.95 15.59 13.25
C ASP A 153 -5.11 14.58 13.31
N GLY A 154 -6.08 14.88 14.18
CA GLY A 154 -7.33 14.15 14.34
C GLY A 154 -7.17 12.83 15.09
N ALA A 155 -7.93 11.82 14.65
CA ALA A 155 -7.84 10.48 15.22
C ALA A 155 -6.54 9.81 14.78
N MET A 156 -5.72 9.40 15.74
CA MET A 156 -4.42 8.77 15.52
C MET A 156 -4.55 7.46 14.73
N LEU A 157 -5.61 6.70 14.97
CA LEU A 157 -5.85 5.45 14.25
C LEU A 157 -7.23 5.46 13.59
N THR A 158 -7.24 5.50 12.25
CA THR A 158 -8.47 5.40 11.47
C THR A 158 -8.49 4.09 10.68
N ARG A 159 -9.48 3.22 10.92
CA ARG A 159 -9.71 2.06 10.05
C ARG A 159 -10.22 2.53 8.69
N LEU A 160 -9.49 2.25 7.61
CA LEU A 160 -9.89 2.66 6.25
C LEU A 160 -10.24 1.49 5.35
N PHE A 161 -9.68 0.30 5.58
CA PHE A 161 -10.04 -0.89 4.78
C PHE A 161 -10.33 -2.10 5.67
N ASP A 162 -11.22 -2.96 5.18
CA ASP A 162 -11.53 -4.23 5.85
C ASP A 162 -10.44 -5.28 5.64
N SER A 163 -9.57 -5.11 4.65
CA SER A 163 -8.47 -6.03 4.35
C SER A 163 -7.33 -5.35 3.60
N VAL A 164 -6.13 -5.94 3.67
CA VAL A 164 -4.98 -5.50 2.84
C VAL A 164 -5.26 -5.61 1.35
N ALA A 165 -6.13 -6.53 0.91
CA ALA A 165 -6.54 -6.62 -0.49
C ALA A 165 -7.26 -5.35 -0.97
N GLY A 166 -8.15 -4.80 -0.14
CA GLY A 166 -8.84 -3.55 -0.48
C GLY A 166 -7.87 -2.37 -0.58
N TYR A 167 -6.87 -2.32 0.30
CA TYR A 167 -5.82 -1.30 0.26
C TYR A 167 -4.95 -1.44 -1.00
N LEU A 168 -4.44 -2.65 -1.30
CA LEU A 168 -3.60 -2.87 -2.47
C LEU A 168 -4.38 -2.60 -3.77
N ASP A 169 -5.66 -2.99 -3.86
CA ASP A 169 -6.51 -2.69 -5.02
C ASP A 169 -6.59 -1.17 -5.26
N ALA A 170 -6.73 -0.39 -4.18
CA ALA A 170 -6.80 1.06 -4.24
C ALA A 170 -5.44 1.71 -4.56
N LEU A 171 -4.35 1.21 -3.98
CA LEU A 171 -2.99 1.68 -4.26
C LEU A 171 -2.61 1.50 -5.74
N MET A 172 -2.99 0.36 -6.34
CA MET A 172 -2.76 0.14 -7.77
C MET A 172 -3.52 1.13 -8.65
N LEU A 173 -4.70 1.59 -8.20
CA LEU A 173 -5.44 2.62 -8.91
C LEU A 173 -4.78 4.00 -8.82
N LEU A 174 -4.14 4.32 -7.69
CA LEU A 174 -3.33 5.53 -7.58
C LEU A 174 -2.15 5.47 -8.56
N CYS A 175 -1.43 4.34 -8.60
CA CYS A 175 -0.36 4.14 -9.59
C CYS A 175 -0.87 4.32 -11.03
N LEU A 176 -2.07 3.80 -11.35
CA LEU A 176 -2.67 3.98 -12.67
C LEU A 176 -3.03 5.45 -12.95
N GLY A 177 -3.46 6.21 -11.95
CA GLY A 177 -3.68 7.65 -12.09
C GLY A 177 -2.43 8.36 -12.60
N GLU A 178 -1.30 8.09 -11.97
CA GLU A 178 -0.01 8.66 -12.37
C GLU A 178 0.48 8.13 -13.73
N ILE A 179 0.38 6.81 -13.97
CA ILE A 179 0.74 6.19 -15.26
C ILE A 179 -0.03 6.86 -16.41
N HIS A 180 -1.32 7.10 -16.21
CA HIS A 180 -2.21 7.68 -17.22
C HIS A 180 -2.20 9.21 -17.24
N ASP A 181 -1.54 9.86 -16.29
CA ASP A 181 -1.55 11.32 -16.08
C ASP A 181 -2.98 11.86 -15.86
N ASP A 182 -3.78 11.13 -15.05
CA ASP A 182 -5.19 11.44 -14.75
C ASP A 182 -5.57 11.10 -13.29
N ASP A 183 -4.96 11.82 -12.35
CA ASP A 183 -5.24 11.73 -10.91
C ASP A 183 -6.70 12.01 -10.56
N ALA A 184 -7.38 12.86 -11.34
CA ALA A 184 -8.76 13.23 -11.11
C ALA A 184 -9.70 12.04 -11.40
N ALA A 185 -9.48 11.32 -12.50
CA ALA A 185 -10.24 10.11 -12.78
C ALA A 185 -9.93 8.98 -11.77
N ALA A 186 -8.67 8.81 -11.39
CA ALA A 186 -8.29 7.84 -10.36
C ALA A 186 -9.00 8.14 -9.02
N GLN A 187 -9.00 9.41 -8.60
CA GLN A 187 -9.71 9.83 -7.40
C GLN A 187 -11.22 9.59 -7.51
N ALA A 188 -11.85 9.92 -8.63
CA ALA A 188 -13.28 9.69 -8.83
C ALA A 188 -13.65 8.20 -8.72
N LEU A 189 -12.80 7.30 -9.25
CA LEU A 189 -12.97 5.85 -9.12
C LEU A 189 -12.85 5.39 -7.66
N LEU A 190 -11.86 5.91 -6.94
CA LEU A 190 -11.67 5.61 -5.52
C LEU A 190 -12.84 6.10 -4.67
N GLU A 191 -13.31 7.33 -4.88
CA GLU A 191 -14.43 7.91 -4.15
C GLU A 191 -15.74 7.15 -4.40
N ALA A 192 -15.98 6.73 -5.65
CA ALA A 192 -17.14 5.92 -6.00
C ALA A 192 -17.14 4.56 -5.30
N ARG A 193 -15.97 4.00 -4.99
CA ARG A 193 -15.83 2.67 -4.39
C ARG A 193 -15.73 2.68 -2.86
N LEU A 194 -14.93 3.59 -2.33
CA LEU A 194 -14.55 3.67 -0.91
C LEU A 194 -15.35 4.73 -0.15
N GLY A 195 -16.03 5.62 -0.88
CA GLY A 195 -16.69 6.80 -0.33
C GLY A 195 -15.76 7.99 -0.20
N THR A 196 -16.30 9.19 -0.43
CA THR A 196 -15.54 10.45 -0.42
C THR A 196 -14.85 10.74 0.91
N GLN A 197 -15.44 10.35 2.05
CA GLN A 197 -14.83 10.59 3.36
C GLN A 197 -13.55 9.77 3.56
N THR A 198 -13.56 8.50 3.16
CA THR A 198 -12.39 7.61 3.21
C THR A 198 -11.25 8.15 2.36
N VAL A 199 -11.54 8.55 1.11
CA VAL A 199 -10.54 9.11 0.20
C VAL A 199 -10.01 10.44 0.70
N ARG A 200 -10.86 11.27 1.31
CA ARG A 200 -10.42 12.51 1.93
C ARG A 200 -9.44 12.27 3.06
N LYS A 201 -9.79 11.43 4.06
CA LYS A 201 -8.89 11.14 5.18
C LYS A 201 -7.57 10.51 4.74
N TRP A 202 -7.60 9.73 3.65
CA TRP A 202 -6.40 9.17 3.07
C TRP A 202 -5.52 10.26 2.42
N ARG A 203 -6.08 11.08 1.51
CA ARG A 203 -5.28 11.94 0.63
C ARG A 203 -5.07 13.38 1.10
N TYR A 204 -5.83 13.85 2.10
CA TYR A 204 -5.87 15.25 2.52
C TYR A 204 -6.01 15.41 4.04
#